data_AF-A0A354MT66-F1
#
_entry.id   AF-A0A354MT66-F1
#
_cell.length_a   1.000
_cell.length_b   1.000
_cell.length_c   1.000
_cell.angle_alpha   90.00
_cell.angle_beta   90.00
_cell.angle_gamma   90.00
#
_symmetry.space_group_name_H-M   'P 1'
#
loop_
_entity.id
_entity.type
_entity.pdbx_description
1 polymer ?
#
loop_
_entity_poly.entity_id
_entity_poly.type
_entity_poly.pdbx_seq_one_letter_code
_entity_poly.pdbx_strand_id
1 'polypeptide(L)'
;MSVPKISEEGQKALRLSAKAELERLEAIYADKEVDQLLNEFKGKYNICEAVYKVVLAEHQRAKGRKNTDYLTVTMSQVPYALNFAGYGFDKALLGEIFGASSKKGKTVKKLRDAVSHGIDSNAVQEISARKKELFGYMDTFLSEIRTAA
;
A
#
# COMPACT_ATOMS: atom_id res chain seq x y z
N MET A 1 14.88 -10.52 -31.89
CA MET A 1 13.84 -10.00 -32.81
C MET A 1 13.26 -8.75 -32.18
N SER A 2 13.23 -7.62 -32.89
CA SER A 2 12.62 -6.39 -32.40
C SER A 2 11.09 -6.50 -32.44
N VAL A 3 10.41 -5.94 -31.45
CA VAL A 3 8.95 -5.86 -31.44
C VAL A 3 8.51 -5.00 -32.64
N PRO A 4 7.57 -5.47 -33.48
CA PRO A 4 7.08 -4.68 -34.61
C PRO A 4 6.49 -3.36 -34.12
N LYS A 5 6.80 -2.26 -34.81
CA LYS A 5 6.17 -0.97 -34.52
C LYS A 5 4.68 -1.04 -34.86
N ILE A 6 3.83 -0.48 -33.98
CA ILE A 6 2.39 -0.28 -34.29
C ILE A 6 2.22 0.73 -35.44
N SER A 7 1.04 0.78 -36.07
CA SER A 7 0.76 1.70 -37.19
C SER A 7 0.99 3.17 -36.82
N GLU A 8 1.14 4.06 -37.80
CA GLU A 8 1.34 5.49 -37.54
C GLU A 8 0.17 6.11 -36.76
N GLU A 9 -1.06 5.72 -37.08
CA GLU A 9 -2.27 6.11 -36.34
C GLU A 9 -2.21 5.58 -34.90
N GLY A 10 -1.81 4.32 -34.72
CA GLY A 10 -1.62 3.70 -33.41
C GLY A 10 -0.55 4.42 -32.58
N GLN A 11 0.56 4.82 -33.19
CA GLN A 11 1.62 5.58 -32.54
C GLN A 11 1.15 6.98 -32.14
N LYS A 12 0.32 7.63 -32.97
CA LYS A 12 -0.26 8.94 -32.65
C LYS A 12 -1.25 8.83 -31.49
N ALA A 13 -2.15 7.84 -31.53
CA ALA A 13 -3.10 7.57 -30.45
C ALA A 13 -2.36 7.28 -29.13
N LEU A 14 -1.34 6.43 -29.15
CA LEU A 14 -0.54 6.10 -27.96
C LEU A 14 0.14 7.34 -27.36
N ARG A 15 0.73 8.19 -28.21
CA ARG A 15 1.36 9.45 -27.77
C ARG A 15 0.35 10.43 -27.16
N LEU A 16 -0.85 10.52 -27.72
CA LEU A 16 -1.92 11.34 -27.15
C LEU A 16 -2.38 10.81 -25.80
N SER A 17 -2.56 9.50 -25.65
CA SER A 17 -2.91 8.89 -24.36
C SER A 17 -1.83 9.10 -23.31
N ALA A 18 -0.55 8.93 -23.66
CA ALA A 18 0.57 9.17 -22.75
C ALA A 18 0.64 10.64 -22.31
N LYS A 19 0.40 11.59 -23.23
CA LYS A 19 0.33 13.02 -22.91
C LYS A 19 -0.83 13.33 -21.95
N ALA A 20 -2.01 12.80 -22.22
CA ALA A 20 -3.17 13.01 -21.36
C ALA A 20 -2.94 12.45 -19.94
N GLU A 21 -2.27 11.31 -19.83
CA GLU A 21 -1.90 10.73 -18.53
C GLU A 21 -0.87 11.60 -17.79
N LEU A 22 0.14 12.14 -18.49
CA LEU A 22 1.07 13.09 -17.90
C LEU A 22 0.36 14.34 -17.36
N GLU A 23 -0.49 14.97 -18.17
CA GLU A 23 -1.25 16.17 -17.77
C GLU A 23 -2.14 15.88 -16.55
N ARG A 24 -2.76 14.69 -16.48
CA ARG A 24 -3.54 14.27 -15.31
C ARG A 24 -2.68 14.15 -14.05
N LEU A 25 -1.51 13.50 -14.15
CA LEU A 25 -0.59 13.33 -13.03
C LEU A 25 -0.01 14.67 -12.54
N GLU A 26 0.36 15.55 -13.47
CA GLU A 26 0.82 16.91 -13.16
C GLU A 26 -0.25 17.72 -12.44
N ALA A 27 -1.51 17.62 -12.87
CA ALA A 27 -2.63 18.28 -12.19
C ALA A 27 -2.83 17.78 -10.75
N ILE A 28 -2.67 16.48 -10.50
CA ILE A 28 -2.75 15.92 -9.14
C ILE A 28 -1.63 16.45 -8.25
N TYR A 29 -0.40 16.50 -8.76
CA TYR A 29 0.75 16.98 -7.98
C TYR A 29 0.86 18.50 -7.87
N ALA A 30 0.16 19.25 -8.73
CA ALA A 30 0.02 20.70 -8.58
C ALA A 30 -0.83 21.06 -7.33
N ASP A 31 -1.71 20.16 -6.89
CA ASP A 31 -2.43 20.28 -5.63
C ASP A 31 -1.55 19.83 -4.47
N LYS A 32 -1.02 20.81 -3.73
CA LYS A 32 -0.12 20.57 -2.59
C LYS A 32 -0.78 19.81 -1.45
N GLU A 33 -2.07 19.99 -1.23
CA GLU A 33 -2.77 19.28 -0.15
C GLU A 33 -2.90 17.79 -0.48
N VAL A 34 -3.21 17.49 -1.76
CA VAL A 34 -3.26 16.12 -2.26
C VAL A 34 -1.88 15.47 -2.24
N ASP A 35 -0.84 16.13 -2.74
CA ASP A 35 0.53 15.60 -2.70
C ASP A 35 0.97 15.27 -1.26
N GLN A 36 0.75 16.21 -0.33
CA GLN A 36 1.06 16.00 1.08
C GLN A 36 0.27 14.81 1.67
N LEU A 37 -1.04 14.74 1.42
CA LEU A 37 -1.90 13.64 1.88
C LEU A 37 -1.37 12.29 1.39
N LEU A 38 -1.02 12.19 0.11
CA LEU A 38 -0.51 10.95 -0.47
C LEU A 38 0.84 10.57 0.11
N ASN A 39 1.75 11.54 0.29
CA ASN A 39 3.06 11.29 0.87
C ASN A 39 2.97 10.85 2.34
N GLU A 40 2.12 11.49 3.14
CA GLU A 40 1.83 11.07 4.51
C GLU A 40 1.24 9.65 4.56
N PHE A 41 0.25 9.36 3.71
CA PHE A 41 -0.41 8.07 3.66
C PHE A 41 0.54 6.93 3.26
N LYS A 42 1.29 7.13 2.16
CA LYS A 42 2.32 6.18 1.68
C LYS A 42 3.39 5.97 2.74
N GLY A 43 3.90 7.06 3.32
CA GLY A 43 4.93 7.01 4.35
C GLY A 43 4.48 6.21 5.58
N LYS A 44 3.28 6.47 6.08
CA LYS A 44 2.75 5.76 7.26
C LYS A 44 2.53 4.27 6.99
N TYR A 45 2.01 3.90 5.82
CA TYR A 45 1.88 2.48 5.45
C TYR A 45 3.27 1.82 5.34
N ASN A 46 4.26 2.49 4.76
CA ASN A 46 5.61 1.95 4.65
C ASN A 46 6.23 1.66 6.03
N ILE A 47 5.97 2.51 7.03
CA ILE A 47 6.39 2.25 8.41
C ILE A 47 5.70 0.99 8.94
N CYS A 48 4.38 0.87 8.79
CA CYS A 48 3.63 -0.33 9.21
C CYS A 48 4.19 -1.60 8.57
N GLU A 49 4.47 -1.56 7.27
CA GLU A 49 5.02 -2.69 6.54
C GLU A 49 6.44 -3.03 6.98
N ALA A 50 7.30 -2.02 7.19
CA ALA A 50 8.68 -2.22 7.62
C ALA A 50 8.76 -2.86 9.01
N VAL A 51 8.00 -2.37 9.99
CA VAL A 51 8.01 -2.94 11.35
C VAL A 51 7.44 -4.36 11.36
N TYR A 52 6.37 -4.61 10.59
CA TYR A 52 5.83 -5.96 10.44
C TYR A 52 6.86 -6.92 9.80
N LYS A 53 7.63 -6.46 8.81
CA LYS A 53 8.63 -7.28 8.12
C LYS A 53 9.75 -7.75 9.05
N VAL A 54 10.08 -7.01 10.12
CA VAL A 54 11.01 -7.48 11.17
C VAL A 54 10.48 -8.75 11.84
N VAL A 55 9.21 -8.73 12.27
CA VAL A 55 8.55 -9.87 12.90
C VAL A 55 8.40 -11.03 11.91
N LEU A 56 8.00 -10.73 10.67
CA LEU A 56 7.85 -11.73 9.62
C LEU A 56 9.18 -12.44 9.32
N ALA A 57 10.29 -11.71 9.22
CA ALA A 57 11.61 -12.27 8.97
C ALA A 57 11.97 -13.33 10.02
N GLU A 58 11.76 -13.02 11.31
CA GLU A 58 12.05 -13.95 12.40
C GLU A 58 11.11 -15.17 12.38
N HIS A 59 9.81 -14.94 12.15
CA HIS A 59 8.83 -16.02 12.02
C HIS A 59 9.15 -16.97 10.84
N GLN A 60 9.67 -16.46 9.72
CA GLN A 60 10.13 -17.31 8.61
C GLN A 60 11.42 -18.07 8.96
N ARG A 61 12.37 -17.41 9.65
CA ARG A 61 13.61 -18.04 10.15
C ARG A 61 13.32 -19.20 11.10
N ALA A 62 12.41 -19.00 12.05
CA ALA A 62 11.96 -20.03 12.98
C ALA A 62 11.31 -21.25 12.28
N LYS A 63 10.77 -21.05 11.07
CA LYS A 63 10.23 -22.12 10.21
C LYS A 63 11.28 -22.77 9.30
N GLY A 64 12.57 -22.45 9.47
CA GLY A 64 13.66 -22.94 8.65
C GLY A 64 13.67 -22.39 7.22
N ARG A 65 12.90 -21.32 6.94
CA ARG A 65 12.90 -20.69 5.62
C ARG A 65 14.06 -19.69 5.52
N LYS A 66 14.72 -19.65 4.36
CA LYS A 66 15.72 -18.63 4.06
C LYS A 66 15.02 -17.28 3.93
N ASN A 67 15.54 -16.26 4.61
CA ASN A 67 15.15 -14.89 4.32
C ASN A 67 15.58 -14.57 2.89
N THR A 68 14.60 -14.31 2.04
CA THR A 68 14.81 -13.67 0.75
C THR A 68 14.71 -12.16 0.96
N ASP A 69 15.44 -11.37 0.18
CA ASP A 69 15.38 -9.90 0.24
C ASP A 69 13.96 -9.34 0.03
N TYR A 70 13.08 -10.16 -0.56
CA TYR A 70 11.68 -9.84 -0.81
C TYR A 70 10.75 -10.64 0.11
N LEU A 71 10.40 -10.07 1.27
CA LEU A 71 9.32 -10.59 2.12
C LEU A 71 7.98 -10.04 1.66
N THR A 72 7.13 -10.90 1.11
CA THR A 72 5.77 -10.53 0.69
C THR A 72 4.81 -10.53 1.87
N VAL A 73 4.12 -9.40 2.09
CA VAL A 73 3.09 -9.28 3.13
C VAL A 73 1.76 -9.82 2.62
N THR A 74 1.32 -10.93 3.22
CA THR A 74 0.04 -11.59 2.91
C THR A 74 -0.78 -11.82 4.19
N MET A 75 -2.10 -11.62 4.10
CA MET A 75 -2.99 -11.81 5.25
C MET A 75 -3.04 -13.25 5.80
N SER A 76 -2.65 -14.24 4.99
CA SER A 76 -2.53 -15.61 5.47
C SER A 76 -1.37 -15.80 6.45
N GLN A 77 -0.41 -14.86 6.52
CA GLN A 77 0.76 -14.93 7.39
C GLN A 77 0.76 -13.85 8.48
N VAL A 78 0.16 -12.69 8.22
CA VAL A 78 0.19 -11.52 9.13
C VAL A 78 -0.24 -11.87 10.56
N PRO A 79 -1.42 -12.47 10.80
CA PRO A 79 -1.84 -12.77 12.17
C PRO A 79 -0.92 -13.78 12.87
N TYR A 80 -0.43 -14.79 12.15
CA TYR A 80 0.42 -15.82 12.74
C TYR A 80 1.81 -15.31 13.10
N ALA A 81 2.40 -14.45 12.26
CA ALA A 81 3.71 -13.85 12.54
C ALA A 81 3.62 -12.93 13.77
N LEU A 82 2.57 -12.11 13.85
CA LEU A 82 2.35 -11.23 15.00
C LEU A 82 2.08 -12.00 16.28
N ASN A 83 1.24 -13.04 16.23
CA ASN A 83 1.02 -13.93 17.38
C ASN A 83 2.29 -14.68 17.81
N PHE A 84 3.15 -15.08 16.87
CA PHE A 84 4.46 -15.68 17.17
C PHE A 84 5.34 -14.74 18.00
N ALA A 85 5.26 -13.43 17.78
CA ALA A 85 5.95 -12.42 18.56
C ALA A 85 5.17 -11.95 19.81
N GLY A 86 4.06 -12.60 20.16
CA GLY A 86 3.28 -12.30 21.37
C GLY A 86 2.27 -11.16 21.22
N TYR A 87 2.03 -10.64 20.02
CA TYR A 87 1.05 -9.57 19.81
C TYR A 87 -0.38 -10.09 19.69
N GLY A 88 -1.32 -9.43 20.37
CA GLY A 88 -2.75 -9.76 20.42
C GLY A 88 -3.63 -8.93 19.49
N PHE A 89 -3.18 -8.64 18.26
CA PHE A 89 -3.92 -7.79 17.32
C PHE A 89 -5.29 -8.36 16.92
N ASP A 90 -6.28 -7.47 16.82
CA ASP A 90 -7.56 -7.81 16.19
C ASP A 90 -7.37 -8.13 14.69
N LYS A 91 -7.91 -9.27 14.26
CA LYS A 91 -7.83 -9.73 12.87
C LYS A 91 -8.57 -8.79 11.91
N ALA A 92 -9.63 -8.11 12.35
CA ALA A 92 -10.33 -7.16 11.49
C ALA A 92 -9.46 -5.92 11.23
N LEU A 93 -8.81 -5.37 12.25
CA LEU A 93 -7.80 -4.31 12.09
C LEU A 93 -6.70 -4.69 11.09
N LEU A 94 -6.09 -5.88 11.26
CA LEU A 94 -5.06 -6.37 10.34
C LEU A 94 -5.59 -6.53 8.91
N GLY A 95 -6.85 -6.95 8.76
CA GLY A 95 -7.55 -7.04 7.48
C GLY A 95 -7.71 -5.68 6.80
N GLU A 96 -8.05 -4.63 7.54
CA GLU A 96 -8.17 -3.28 6.98
C GLU A 96 -6.81 -2.71 6.54
N ILE A 97 -5.71 -3.10 7.19
CA ILE A 97 -4.37 -2.61 6.86
C ILE A 97 -3.74 -3.41 5.71
N PHE A 98 -3.59 -4.72 5.90
CA PHE A 98 -2.81 -5.60 5.02
C PHE A 98 -3.65 -6.48 4.08
N GLY A 99 -4.98 -6.42 4.21
CA GLY A 99 -5.92 -7.20 3.41
C GLY A 99 -5.99 -6.83 1.94
N ALA A 100 -6.56 -7.75 1.16
CA ALA A 100 -6.79 -7.56 -0.27
C ALA A 100 -8.15 -6.92 -0.60
N SER A 101 -9.09 -6.93 0.36
CA SER A 101 -10.44 -6.39 0.22
C SER A 101 -11.02 -6.00 1.59
N SER A 102 -11.95 -5.05 1.59
CA SER A 102 -12.76 -4.68 2.75
C SER A 102 -14.21 -4.43 2.31
N LYS A 103 -15.15 -4.56 3.25
CA LYS A 103 -16.56 -4.18 3.02
C LYS A 103 -16.75 -2.66 2.98
N LYS A 104 -15.77 -1.89 3.47
CA LYS A 104 -15.82 -0.43 3.59
C LYS A 104 -15.16 0.30 2.41
N GLY A 105 -14.69 -0.44 1.41
CA GLY A 105 -13.91 0.09 0.28
C GLY A 105 -12.58 -0.64 0.13
N LYS A 106 -11.59 0.02 -0.49
CA LYS A 106 -10.22 -0.49 -0.58
C LYS A 106 -9.58 -0.47 0.82
N THR A 107 -8.77 -1.49 1.11
CA THR A 107 -7.92 -1.54 2.32
C THR A 107 -6.78 -0.53 2.21
N VAL A 108 -6.08 -0.26 3.32
CA VAL A 108 -4.93 0.65 3.33
C VAL A 108 -3.88 0.20 2.31
N LYS A 109 -3.52 -1.09 2.29
CA LYS A 109 -2.59 -1.66 1.30
C LYS A 109 -3.05 -1.42 -0.14
N LYS A 110 -4.32 -1.67 -0.45
CA LYS A 110 -4.84 -1.55 -1.83
C LYS A 110 -4.95 -0.09 -2.28
N LEU A 111 -5.26 0.82 -1.37
CA LEU A 111 -5.18 2.26 -1.62
C LEU A 111 -3.74 2.68 -1.88
N ARG A 112 -2.78 2.22 -1.06
CA ARG A 112 -1.35 2.49 -1.25
C ARG A 112 -0.88 2.00 -2.60
N ASP A 113 -1.18 0.75 -2.97
CA ASP A 113 -0.84 0.19 -4.30
C ASP A 113 -1.40 1.08 -5.43
N ALA A 114 -2.67 1.49 -5.34
CA ALA A 114 -3.33 2.29 -6.36
C ALA A 114 -2.72 3.70 -6.51
N VAL A 115 -2.25 4.31 -5.42
CA VAL A 115 -1.60 5.63 -5.46
C VAL A 115 -0.08 5.58 -5.65
N SER A 116 0.54 4.41 -5.55
CA SER A 116 1.97 4.21 -5.85
C SER A 116 2.23 3.89 -7.31
N HIS A 117 1.35 3.15 -7.99
CA HIS A 117 1.62 2.65 -9.35
C HIS A 117 0.97 3.48 -10.47
N GLY A 118 -0.14 4.17 -10.20
CA GLY A 118 -0.85 4.95 -11.23
C GLY A 118 -1.58 6.18 -10.72
N ILE A 119 -1.51 6.49 -9.41
CA ILE A 119 -2.19 7.64 -8.80
C ILE A 119 -3.66 7.70 -9.22
N ASP A 120 -4.37 6.59 -8.99
CA ASP A 120 -5.79 6.45 -9.30
C ASP A 120 -6.60 7.55 -8.59
N SER A 121 -7.26 8.42 -9.35
CA SER A 121 -8.03 9.56 -8.81
C SER A 121 -9.14 9.12 -7.84
N ASN A 122 -9.77 7.97 -8.05
CA ASN A 122 -10.78 7.43 -7.13
C ASN A 122 -10.14 6.98 -5.82
N ALA A 123 -8.92 6.41 -5.89
CA ALA A 123 -8.16 6.06 -4.68
C ALA A 123 -7.73 7.32 -3.91
N VAL A 124 -7.34 8.40 -4.59
CA VAL A 124 -7.03 9.70 -3.95
C VAL A 124 -8.25 10.23 -3.22
N GLN A 125 -9.42 10.25 -3.87
CA GLN A 125 -10.68 10.68 -3.26
C GLN A 125 -11.06 9.81 -2.06
N GLU A 126 -10.91 8.49 -2.16
CA GLU A 126 -11.21 7.57 -1.06
C GLU A 126 -10.27 7.79 0.13
N ILE A 127 -8.97 7.99 -0.09
CA ILE A 127 -8.01 8.32 0.98
C ILE A 127 -8.38 9.63 1.66
N SER A 128 -8.78 10.65 0.89
CA SER A 128 -9.21 11.93 1.45
C SER A 128 -10.47 11.78 2.30
N ALA A 129 -11.52 11.14 1.76
CA ALA A 129 -12.79 10.94 2.44
C ALA A 129 -12.67 10.07 3.71
N ARG A 130 -11.80 9.05 3.68
CA ARG A 130 -11.59 8.11 4.78
C ARG A 130 -10.30 8.39 5.57
N LYS A 131 -9.74 9.61 5.48
CA LYS A 131 -8.42 9.96 6.07
C LYS A 131 -8.32 9.54 7.53
N LYS A 132 -9.26 9.99 8.37
CA LYS A 132 -9.25 9.70 9.82
C LYS A 132 -9.32 8.20 10.11
N GLU A 133 -10.14 7.47 9.35
CA GLU A 133 -10.33 6.03 9.51
C GLU A 133 -9.05 5.26 9.14
N LEU A 134 -8.52 5.51 7.94
CA LEU A 134 -7.36 4.79 7.41
C LEU A 134 -6.08 5.08 8.20
N PHE A 135 -5.86 6.35 8.56
CA PHE A 135 -4.75 6.73 9.43
C PHE A 135 -4.93 6.15 10.83
N GLY A 136 -6.16 6.15 11.36
CA GLY A 136 -6.49 5.54 12.64
C GLY A 136 -6.12 4.06 12.70
N TYR A 137 -6.38 3.27 11.65
CA TYR A 137 -5.96 1.87 11.61
C TYR A 137 -4.44 1.72 11.73
N MET A 138 -3.69 2.50 10.95
CA MET A 138 -2.22 2.47 11.00
C MET A 138 -1.67 2.96 12.35
N ASP A 139 -2.26 4.00 12.93
CA ASP A 139 -1.84 4.56 14.21
C ASP A 139 -2.10 3.59 15.36
N THR A 140 -3.25 2.91 15.38
CA THR A 140 -3.54 1.84 16.34
C THR A 140 -2.51 0.72 16.22
N PHE A 141 -2.23 0.26 14.99
CA PHE A 141 -1.24 -0.77 14.75
C PHE A 141 0.15 -0.38 15.29
N LEU A 142 0.64 0.81 14.94
CA LEU A 142 1.95 1.30 15.37
C LEU A 142 2.01 1.57 16.88
N SER A 143 0.90 1.98 17.50
CA SER A 143 0.82 2.18 18.95
C SER A 143 0.94 0.87 19.71
N GLU A 144 0.26 -0.19 19.27
CA GLU A 144 0.38 -1.52 19.87
C GLU A 144 1.81 -2.07 19.72
N ILE A 145 2.45 -1.91 18.55
CA ILE A 145 3.87 -2.29 18.39
C ILE A 145 4.77 -1.54 19.38
N ARG A 146 4.53 -0.25 19.60
CA ARG A 146 5.36 0.58 20.49
C ARG A 146 5.20 0.22 21.98
N THR A 147 4.00 -0.20 22.38
CA THR A 147 3.64 -0.39 23.80
C THR A 147 3.77 -1.82 24.30
N ALA A 148 4.00 -2.78 23.40
CA ALA A 148 4.20 -4.19 23.76
C ALA A 148 5.62 -4.50 24.28
N ALA A 149 6.52 -3.50 24.35
CA ALA A 149 7.88 -3.63 24.85
C ALA A 149 8.00 -3.33 26.35
#